data_AF-A0AAW9H2L3-F1
#
_entry.id   AF-A0AAW9H2L3-F1
#
_cell.length_a   1.000
_cell.length_b   1.000
_cell.length_c   1.000
_cell.angle_alpha   90.00
_cell.angle_beta   90.00
_cell.angle_gamma   90.00
#
_symmetry.space_group_name_H-M   'P 1'
#
loop_
_entity.id
_entity.type
_entity.pdbx_description
1 polymer ?
#
loop_
_entity_poly.entity_id
_entity_poly.type
_entity_poly.pdbx_seq_one_letter_code
_entity_poly.pdbx_strand_id
1 'polypeptide(L)' 'MTNLHPNDKLAALDWALAKAREAATGDDLVRLSVLPALQQVRDDAQRDVRRG' A
#
# COMPACT_ATOMS: atom_id res chain seq x y z
N MET A 1 13.00 -15.96 -11.51
CA MET A 1 13.20 -14.67 -10.83
C MET A 1 12.18 -13.71 -11.41
N THR A 2 11.04 -13.54 -10.74
CA THR A 2 9.99 -12.64 -11.21
C THR A 2 10.53 -11.23 -11.06
N ASN A 3 10.93 -10.62 -12.18
CA ASN A 3 11.41 -9.25 -12.22
C ASN A 3 10.20 -8.34 -12.02
N LEU A 4 9.75 -8.23 -10.77
CA LEU A 4 8.54 -7.49 -10.39
C LEU A 4 8.81 -6.02 -10.71
N HIS A 5 8.13 -5.49 -11.73
CA HIS A 5 8.36 -4.12 -12.15
C HIS A 5 8.00 -3.20 -10.96
N PRO A 6 8.71 -2.09 -10.74
CA PRO A 6 8.37 -1.17 -9.65
C PRO A 6 6.90 -0.70 -9.68
N ASN A 7 6.31 -0.63 -10.87
CA ASN A 7 4.87 -0.37 -11.04
C ASN A 7 3.96 -1.52 -10.58
N ASP A 8 4.37 -2.79 -10.70
CA ASP A 8 3.58 -3.93 -10.22
C ASP A 8 3.51 -3.91 -8.69
N LYS A 9 4.62 -3.52 -8.04
CA LYS A 9 4.66 -3.32 -6.58
C LYS A 9 3.72 -2.21 -6.15
N LEU A 10 3.68 -1.08 -6.88
CA LEU A 10 2.74 0.00 -6.60
C LEU A 10 1.29 -0.42 -6.78
N ALA A 11 0.98 -1.14 -7.87
CA ALA A 11 -0.37 -1.64 -8.11
C ALA A 11 -0.85 -2.59 -6.99
N ALA A 12 0.04 -3.45 -6.50
CA ALA A 12 -0.25 -4.33 -5.36
C ALA A 12 -0.51 -3.55 -4.07
N LEU A 13 0.24 -2.47 -3.82
CA LEU A 13 0.08 -1.62 -2.64
C LEU A 13 -1.21 -0.78 -2.70
N ASP A 14 -1.55 -0.24 -3.89
CA ASP A 14 -2.81 0.48 -4.09
C ASP A 14 -4.02 -0.46 -3.91
N TRP A 15 -3.93 -1.72 -4.39
CA TRP A 15 -4.94 -2.74 -4.13
C TRP A 15 -5.07 -3.08 -2.65
N ALA A 16 -3.94 -3.27 -1.95
CA ALA A 16 -3.94 -3.56 -0.51
C ALA A 16 -4.53 -2.41 0.31
N LEU A 17 -4.27 -1.15 -0.07
CA LEU A 17 -4.88 0.02 0.55
C LEU A 17 -6.38 0.08 0.35
N ALA A 18 -6.88 -0.23 -0.84
CA ALA A 18 -8.33 -0.28 -1.10
C ALA A 18 -9.01 -1.31 -0.19
N LYS A 19 -8.41 -2.50 -0.05
CA LYS A 19 -8.93 -3.55 0.83
C LYS A 19 -8.85 -3.17 2.31
N ALA A 20 -7.77 -2.52 2.73
CA ALA A 20 -7.65 -2.01 4.10
C ALA A 20 -8.69 -0.92 4.40
N ARG A 21 -9.06 -0.07 3.43
CA ARG A 21 -10.14 0.92 3.59
C ARG A 21 -11.51 0.28 3.75
N GLU A 22 -11.79 -0.74 2.95
CA GLU A 22 -13.03 -1.52 3.09
C GLU A 22 -13.13 -2.13 4.50
N ALA A 23 -12.05 -2.79 4.96
CA ALA A 23 -12.00 -3.41 6.30
C ALA A 23 -12.06 -2.40 7.45
N ALA A 24 -11.41 -1.24 7.31
CA ALA A 24 -11.39 -0.17 8.30
C ALA A 24 -12.79 0.42 8.62
N THR A 25 -13.80 0.14 7.80
CA THR A 25 -15.19 0.56 8.05
C THR A 25 -15.81 -0.22 9.22
N GLY A 26 -15.40 -1.47 9.43
CA GLY A 26 -15.90 -2.33 10.52
C GLY A 26 -14.85 -2.69 11.57
N ASP A 27 -13.59 -2.37 11.32
CA ASP A 27 -12.46 -2.72 12.18
C ASP A 27 -11.59 -1.49 12.48
N ASP A 28 -11.76 -0.96 13.69
CA ASP A 28 -10.99 0.18 14.19
C ASP A 28 -9.49 -0.13 14.35
N LEU A 29 -9.11 -1.38 14.61
CA LEU A 29 -7.71 -1.76 14.68
C LEU A 29 -7.06 -1.61 13.30
N VAL A 30 -7.73 -2.08 12.25
CA VAL A 30 -7.27 -1.90 10.86
C VAL A 30 -7.20 -0.42 10.50
N ARG A 31 -8.22 0.36 10.90
CA ARG A 31 -8.27 1.81 10.65
C ARG A 31 -7.11 2.57 11.29
N LEU A 32 -6.81 2.24 12.54
CA LEU A 32 -5.83 3.00 13.35
C LEU A 32 -4.39 2.51 13.17
N SER A 33 -4.18 1.23 12.83
CA SER A 33 -2.83 0.65 12.76
C SER A 33 -2.40 0.26 11.35
N VAL A 34 -3.28 -0.41 10.58
CA VAL A 34 -2.92 -1.03 9.30
C VAL A 34 -2.96 -0.03 8.16
N LEU A 35 -4.02 0.79 8.09
CA LEU A 35 -4.17 1.81 7.05
C LEU A 35 -3.00 2.81 6.99
N PRO A 36 -2.61 3.47 8.10
CA PRO A 36 -1.51 4.43 8.05
C PRO A 36 -0.17 3.76 7.70
N ALA A 37 0.08 2.55 8.19
CA ALA A 37 1.31 1.81 7.88
C ALA A 37 1.39 1.42 6.39
N LEU A 38 0.30 0.92 5.79
CA LEU A 38 0.24 0.62 4.37
C LEU A 38 0.37 1.87 3.49
N GLN A 39 -0.17 3.00 3.93
CA GLN A 39 -0.07 4.25 3.21
C GLN A 39 1.36 4.76 3.17
N GLN A 40 2.07 4.68 4.30
CA GLN A 40 3.50 5.01 4.38
C GLN A 40 4.34 4.15 3.41
N VAL A 41 4.14 2.83 3.41
CA VAL A 41 4.87 1.90 2.53
C VAL A 41 4.61 2.19 1.05
N ARG A 42 3.38 2.56 0.69
CA ARG A 42 3.00 2.93 -0.67
C ARG A 42 3.66 4.24 -1.10
N ASP A 43 3.71 5.23 -0.21
CA ASP A 43 4.30 6.53 -0.51
C ASP A 43 5.83 6.43 -0.64
N ASP A 44 6.48 5.62 0.19
CA ASP A 44 7.91 5.31 0.07
C ASP A 44 8.21 4.56 -1.24
N ALA A 45 7.40 3.53 -1.58
CA ALA A 45 7.52 2.84 -2.86
C ALA A 45 7.33 3.80 -4.05
N GLN A 46 6.39 4.74 -3.97
CA GLN A 46 6.17 5.71 -5.04
C GLN A 46 7.35 6.67 -5.17
N ARG A 47 7.94 7.08 -4.04
CA ARG A 47 9.14 7.91 -4.02
C ARG A 47 10.32 7.21 -4.66
N ASP A 48 10.49 5.92 -4.42
CA ASP A 48 11.56 5.12 -5.03
C ASP A 48 11.38 5.00 -6.55
N VAL A 49 10.16 4.79 -7.04
CA VAL A 49 9.88 4.79 -8.48
C VAL A 49 10.18 6.16 -9.12
N ARG A 50 9.87 7.27 -8.42
CA ARG A 50 10.16 8.63 -8.92
C ARG A 50 11.65 9.01 -8.88
N ARG A 51 12.43 8.35 -8.02
CA ARG A 51 13.88 8.53 -7.92
C ARG A 51 14.67 7.63 -8.86
N GLY A 52 14.00 6.66 -9.49
CA GLY A 52 14.54 5.77 -10.52
C GLY A 52 14.94 6.51 -11.79
#